data_AF-A0A023FE06-F1
#
_entry.id   AF-A0A023FE06-F1
#
_cell.length_a   1.000
_cell.length_b   1.000
_cell.length_c   1.000
_cell.angle_alpha   90.00
_cell.angle_beta   90.00
_cell.angle_gamma   90.00
#
_symmetry.space_group_name_H-M   'P 1'
#
loop_
_entity.id
_entity.type
_entity.pdbx_description
1 polymer ?
#
loop_
_entity_poly.entity_id
_entity_poly.type
_entity_poly.pdbx_seq_one_letter_code
_entity_poly.pdbx_strand_id
1 'polypeptide(L)'
;TKDKMNPVALLFIIGAHSAFAAKDFNGGRDSSLHVQVDEGIKECWYKGYNLSVNVHKDMEKPCERWTCSFGRYYPEVTVDGCPPMDVSARYNEEVIQNPSNVFPKCCKKKNRRRRARFHTAAASK
;
A
#
# COMPACT_ATOMS: atom_id res chain seq x y z
N THR A 1 0.85 50.09 13.57
CA THR A 1 -0.57 49.68 13.53
C THR A 1 -0.60 48.16 13.56
N LYS A 2 -1.13 47.55 14.62
CA LYS A 2 -1.26 46.08 14.73
C LYS A 2 -2.49 45.68 13.93
N ASP A 3 -2.31 45.15 12.72
CA ASP A 3 -3.39 44.52 11.98
C ASP A 3 -3.89 43.30 12.78
N LYS A 4 -5.10 43.41 13.33
CA LYS A 4 -5.79 42.31 14.00
C LYS A 4 -6.40 41.43 12.92
N MET A 5 -5.69 40.38 12.54
CA MET A 5 -6.23 39.37 11.63
C MET A 5 -7.48 38.73 12.25
N ASN A 6 -8.62 38.82 11.54
CA ASN A 6 -9.90 38.29 12.01
C ASN A 6 -9.79 36.76 12.17
N PRO A 7 -10.11 36.19 13.35
CA PRO A 7 -10.03 34.74 13.58
C PRO A 7 -10.87 33.93 12.59
N VAL A 8 -11.95 34.50 12.05
CA VAL A 8 -12.76 33.86 11.00
C VAL A 8 -11.98 33.70 9.69
N ALA A 9 -11.18 34.70 9.31
CA ALA A 9 -10.34 34.61 8.11
C ALA A 9 -9.25 33.54 8.25
N LEU A 10 -8.71 33.36 9.47
CA LEU A 10 -7.75 32.30 9.78
C LEU A 10 -8.38 30.91 9.58
N LEU A 11 -9.62 30.71 10.03
CA LEU A 11 -10.34 29.45 9.87
C LEU A 11 -10.62 29.12 8.39
N PHE A 12 -10.92 30.12 7.55
CA PHE A 12 -11.09 29.91 6.12
C PHE A 12 -9.78 29.53 5.42
N ILE A 13 -8.65 30.11 5.81
CA ILE A 13 -7.32 29.75 5.28
C ILE A 13 -6.99 28.29 5.65
N ILE A 14 -7.19 27.91 6.92
CA ILE A 14 -6.94 26.55 7.41
C ILE A 14 -7.86 25.55 6.68
N GLY A 15 -9.16 25.82 6.62
CA GLY A 15 -10.14 24.95 5.95
C GLY A 15 -9.89 24.77 4.45
N ALA A 16 -9.47 25.83 3.76
CA ALA A 16 -9.09 25.76 2.34
C ALA A 16 -7.85 24.88 2.13
N HIS A 17 -6.84 24.95 3.00
CA HIS A 17 -5.64 24.11 2.88
C HIS A 17 -5.93 22.64 3.18
N SER A 18 -6.85 22.35 4.12
CA SER A 18 -7.28 20.97 4.41
C SER A 18 -8.00 20.31 3.23
N ALA A 19 -8.77 21.08 2.44
CA ALA A 19 -9.51 20.56 1.29
C ALA A 19 -8.59 20.18 0.10
N PHE A 20 -7.40 20.78 0.00
CA PHE A 20 -6.44 20.46 -1.07
C PHE A 20 -5.53 19.26 -0.75
N ALA A 21 -5.43 18.82 0.51
CA ALA A 21 -4.69 17.62 0.89
C ALA A 21 -5.41 16.30 0.48
N ALA A 22 -6.66 16.38 0.02
CA ALA A 22 -7.47 15.22 -0.39
C ALA A 22 -7.36 14.87 -1.88
N LYS A 23 -6.43 15.47 -2.63
CA LYS A 23 -6.26 15.20 -4.06
C LYS A 23 -5.19 14.13 -4.28
N ASP A 24 -5.66 12.90 -4.45
CA ASP A 24 -5.40 12.06 -5.63
C ASP A 24 -5.76 10.61 -5.32
N PHE A 25 -7.06 10.28 -5.28
CA PHE A 25 -7.44 8.87 -5.31
C PHE A 25 -7.17 8.34 -6.74
N ASN A 26 -6.01 7.73 -6.96
CA ASN A 26 -5.72 6.97 -8.18
C ASN A 26 -6.10 5.52 -7.90
N GLY A 27 -7.02 4.94 -8.69
CA GLY A 27 -7.52 3.58 -8.51
C GLY A 27 -6.47 2.47 -8.63
N GLY A 28 -5.26 2.77 -9.13
CA GLY A 28 -4.09 1.88 -9.07
C GLY A 28 -3.25 2.01 -7.79
N ARG A 29 -3.63 2.90 -6.86
CA ARG A 29 -3.00 3.07 -5.54
C ARG A 29 -3.62 2.07 -4.58
N ASP A 30 -2.81 1.15 -4.10
CA ASP A 30 -3.15 0.46 -2.86
C ASP A 30 -2.65 1.34 -1.71
N SER A 31 -3.58 1.90 -0.92
CA SER A 31 -3.25 2.78 0.21
C SER A 31 -2.42 2.09 1.30
N SER A 32 -2.34 0.76 1.27
CA SER A 32 -1.53 -0.01 2.20
C SER A 32 -0.05 -0.09 1.80
N LEU A 33 0.29 0.26 0.55
CA LEU A 33 1.68 0.33 0.09
C LEU A 33 2.31 1.65 0.53
N HIS A 34 3.40 1.57 1.28
CA HIS A 34 4.20 2.73 1.67
C HIS A 34 5.67 2.34 1.90
N VAL A 35 6.54 3.35 1.91
CA VAL A 35 7.96 3.18 2.22
C VAL A 35 8.28 3.98 3.47
N GLN A 36 8.96 3.33 4.40
CA GLN A 36 9.52 3.97 5.58
C GLN A 36 11.04 4.03 5.41
N VAL A 37 11.65 5.14 5.80
CA VAL A 37 13.10 5.29 5.79
C VAL A 37 13.53 5.51 7.23
N ASP A 38 14.15 4.49 7.81
CA ASP A 38 14.67 4.54 9.17
C ASP A 38 16.19 4.35 9.12
N GLU A 39 16.93 5.26 9.75
CA GLU A 39 18.40 5.27 9.77
C GLU A 39 19.09 5.07 8.39
N GLY A 40 18.44 5.51 7.31
CA GLY A 40 18.95 5.36 5.94
C GLY A 40 18.61 4.02 5.27
N ILE A 41 17.96 3.10 5.98
CA ILE A 41 17.42 1.85 5.45
C ILE A 41 16.01 2.12 4.91
N LYS A 42 15.79 1.81 3.64
CA LYS A 42 14.48 1.91 3.01
C LYS A 42 13.71 0.60 3.19
N GLU A 43 12.63 0.67 3.94
CA GLU A 43 11.71 -0.44 4.18
C GLU A 43 10.47 -0.32 3.30
N CYS A 44 9.99 -1.46 2.81
CA CYS A 44 8.78 -1.50 2.01
C CYS A 44 7.66 -2.19 2.77
N TRP A 45 6.57 -1.47 2.98
CA TRP A 45 5.44 -1.95 3.76
C TRP A 45 4.22 -2.11 2.86
N TYR A 46 3.56 -3.27 2.95
CA TYR A 46 2.35 -3.56 2.19
C TYR A 46 1.37 -4.36 3.06
N LYS A 47 0.13 -3.87 3.18
CA LYS A 47 -0.91 -4.46 4.06
C LYS A 47 -0.44 -4.76 5.48
N GLY A 48 0.41 -3.89 6.04
CA GLY A 48 0.97 -4.03 7.38
C GLY A 48 2.22 -4.91 7.48
N TYR A 49 2.66 -5.56 6.40
CA TYR A 49 3.86 -6.41 6.41
C TYR A 49 5.09 -5.67 5.87
N ASN A 50 6.21 -5.77 6.60
CA ASN A 50 7.53 -5.39 6.10
C ASN A 50 8.01 -6.43 5.07
N LEU A 51 8.34 -5.95 3.87
CA LEU A 51 8.81 -6.73 2.74
C LEU A 51 10.27 -6.39 2.45
N SER A 52 11.11 -7.42 2.49
CA SER A 52 12.48 -7.29 1.99
C SER A 52 12.47 -7.04 0.47
N VAL A 53 13.30 -6.10 0.05
CA VAL A 53 13.38 -5.67 -1.36
C VAL A 53 13.83 -6.82 -2.24
N ASN A 54 13.12 -7.04 -3.34
CA ASN A 54 13.34 -8.11 -4.32
C ASN A 54 13.24 -9.53 -3.74
N VAL A 55 12.67 -9.71 -2.55
CA VAL A 55 12.42 -11.01 -1.94
C VAL A 55 10.93 -11.34 -2.04
N HIS A 56 10.63 -12.58 -2.41
CA HIS A 56 9.27 -13.09 -2.43
C HIS A 56 8.78 -13.33 -0.99
N LYS A 57 7.61 -12.77 -0.65
CA LYS A 57 6.84 -13.16 0.54
C LYS A 57 5.61 -13.95 0.10
N ASP A 58 5.62 -15.24 0.40
CA ASP A 58 4.48 -16.13 0.12
C ASP A 58 3.49 -16.10 1.30
N MET A 59 2.22 -15.87 0.97
CA MET A 59 1.11 -15.71 1.91
C MET A 59 0.08 -16.82 1.70
N GLU A 60 -0.57 -17.24 2.78
CA GLU A 60 -1.76 -18.11 2.74
C GLU A 60 -3.04 -17.29 2.57
N LYS A 61 -3.14 -16.16 3.31
CA LYS A 61 -4.34 -15.32 3.37
C LYS A 61 -3.98 -13.84 3.17
N PRO A 62 -4.39 -13.22 2.06
CA PRO A 62 -4.86 -13.88 0.83
C PRO A 62 -3.76 -14.79 0.23
N CYS A 63 -4.16 -15.81 -0.55
CA CYS A 63 -3.21 -16.76 -1.16
C CYS A 63 -2.46 -16.11 -2.32
N GLU A 64 -1.38 -15.41 -1.96
CA GLU A 64 -0.65 -14.49 -2.81
C GLU A 64 0.85 -14.59 -2.54
N ARG A 65 1.63 -14.17 -3.52
CA ARG A 65 3.06 -13.89 -3.44
C ARG A 65 3.25 -12.41 -3.68
N TRP A 66 3.88 -11.76 -2.73
CA TRP A 66 4.20 -10.34 -2.81
C TRP A 66 5.69 -10.17 -3.08
N THR A 67 6.03 -9.16 -3.85
CA THR A 67 7.42 -8.80 -4.13
C THR A 67 7.50 -7.30 -4.22
N CYS A 68 8.25 -6.71 -3.30
CA CYS A 68 8.51 -5.29 -3.35
C CYS A 68 9.78 -5.01 -4.15
N SER A 69 9.73 -3.98 -4.99
CA SER A 69 10.88 -3.44 -5.70
C SER A 69 10.87 -1.91 -5.59
N PHE A 70 12.06 -1.31 -5.49
CA PHE A 70 12.19 0.13 -5.66
C PHE A 70 12.43 0.41 -7.14
N GLY A 71 11.35 0.74 -7.85
CA GLY A 71 11.45 1.18 -9.24
C GLY A 71 12.24 2.48 -9.37
N ARG A 72 12.42 2.96 -10.61
CA ARG A 72 13.16 4.21 -10.88
C ARG A 72 12.57 5.45 -10.20
N TYR A 73 11.25 5.47 -9.98
CA TYR A 73 10.53 6.66 -9.54
C TYR A 73 9.70 6.45 -8.27
N TYR A 74 9.24 5.22 -8.01
CA TYR A 74 8.40 4.89 -6.88
C TYR A 74 8.60 3.42 -6.48
N PRO A 75 8.37 3.06 -5.20
CA PRO A 75 8.20 1.68 -4.79
C PRO A 75 7.03 1.03 -5.52
N GLU A 76 7.22 -0.24 -5.84
CA GLU A 76 6.27 -1.09 -6.53
C GLU A 76 6.11 -2.38 -5.73
N VAL A 77 4.88 -2.88 -5.63
CA VAL A 77 4.62 -4.25 -5.20
C VAL A 77 3.96 -5.01 -6.33
N THR A 78 4.59 -6.11 -6.73
CA THR A 78 3.99 -7.12 -7.59
C THR A 78 3.27 -8.15 -6.71
N VAL A 79 2.01 -8.42 -7.03
CA VAL A 79 1.16 -9.41 -6.37
C VAL A 79 0.81 -10.50 -7.36
N ASP A 80 1.39 -11.67 -7.19
CA ASP A 80 0.97 -12.90 -7.86
C ASP A 80 -0.03 -13.62 -6.95
N GLY A 81 -1.17 -14.06 -7.46
CA GLY A 81 -2.17 -14.71 -6.61
C GLY A 81 -3.03 -15.69 -7.35
N CYS A 82 -3.89 -16.40 -6.63
CA CYS A 82 -5.02 -17.06 -7.26
C CYS A 82 -6.10 -16.02 -7.62
N PRO A 83 -7.13 -16.37 -8.43
CA PRO A 83 -8.28 -15.52 -8.69
C PRO A 83 -8.89 -15.04 -7.38
N PRO A 84 -9.37 -13.79 -7.31
CA PRO A 84 -9.96 -13.25 -6.10
C PRO A 84 -11.11 -14.16 -5.65
N MET A 85 -11.08 -14.58 -4.39
CA MET A 85 -12.34 -14.85 -3.68
C MET A 85 -12.90 -13.47 -3.31
N ASP A 86 -14.21 -13.26 -3.35
CA ASP A 86 -14.82 -12.00 -2.91
C ASP A 86 -14.42 -11.73 -1.47
N VAL A 87 -13.42 -10.86 -1.27
CA VAL A 87 -13.04 -10.38 0.06
C VAL A 87 -13.32 -8.90 0.08
N SER A 88 -14.20 -8.46 0.99
CA SER A 88 -14.52 -7.04 1.15
C SER A 88 -13.24 -6.25 1.41
N ALA A 89 -13.07 -5.13 0.72
CA ALA A 89 -11.86 -4.31 0.65
C ALA A 89 -11.48 -3.56 1.95
N ARG A 90 -11.61 -4.20 3.11
CA ARG A 90 -11.22 -3.61 4.40
C ARG A 90 -9.79 -3.97 4.75
N TYR A 91 -9.08 -3.01 5.34
CA TYR A 91 -7.81 -3.20 6.03
C TYR A 91 -7.93 -4.43 6.93
N ASN A 92 -7.09 -5.43 6.72
CA ASN A 92 -6.96 -6.55 7.64
C ASN A 92 -5.68 -6.33 8.42
N GLU A 93 -5.77 -6.42 9.74
CA GLU A 93 -4.62 -6.63 10.62
C GLU A 93 -3.82 -7.87 10.15
N GLU A 94 -2.57 -8.01 10.59
CA GLU A 94 -1.77 -9.19 10.24
C GLU A 94 -2.55 -10.47 10.59
N VAL A 95 -2.98 -11.18 9.55
CA VAL A 95 -3.75 -12.41 9.71
C VAL A 95 -2.77 -13.53 10.01
N ILE A 96 -3.08 -14.37 11.00
CA ILE A 96 -2.33 -15.58 11.30
C ILE A 96 -2.20 -16.43 10.02
N GLN A 97 -0.95 -16.69 9.61
CA GLN A 97 -0.60 -17.44 8.40
C GLN A 97 -0.22 -18.88 8.77
N ASN A 98 -0.66 -19.86 7.97
CA ASN A 98 -0.12 -21.21 8.02
C ASN A 98 1.09 -21.35 7.09
N PRO A 99 2.34 -21.46 7.60
CA PRO A 99 3.54 -21.51 6.77
C PRO A 99 3.62 -22.76 5.88
N SER A 100 2.92 -23.84 6.23
CA SER A 100 2.88 -25.06 5.43
C SER A 100 1.96 -24.94 4.21
N ASN A 101 1.08 -23.93 4.16
CA ASN A 101 0.04 -23.74 3.16
C ASN A 101 0.09 -22.35 2.51
N VAL A 102 1.28 -21.82 2.21
CA VAL A 102 1.43 -20.53 1.51
C VAL A 102 1.37 -20.67 -0.01
N PHE A 103 1.31 -19.55 -0.74
CA PHE A 103 1.38 -19.56 -2.21
C PHE A 103 2.63 -20.32 -2.71
N PRO A 104 2.54 -21.12 -3.79
CA PRO A 104 1.35 -21.42 -4.59
C PRO A 104 0.52 -22.60 -4.06
N LYS A 105 0.88 -23.21 -2.92
CA LYS A 105 0.22 -24.43 -2.40
C LYS A 105 -1.25 -24.18 -2.00
N CYS A 106 -1.55 -23.01 -1.45
CA CYS A 106 -2.94 -22.63 -1.14
C CYS A 106 -3.80 -22.35 -2.38
N CYS A 107 -3.23 -22.29 -3.59
CA CYS A 107 -4.04 -22.16 -4.80
C CYS A 107 -4.68 -23.50 -5.19
N LYS A 108 -6.01 -23.50 -5.35
CA LYS A 108 -6.72 -24.64 -5.93
C LYS A 108 -6.21 -24.88 -7.36
N LYS A 109 -5.84 -26.12 -7.68
CA LYS A 109 -5.18 -26.55 -8.94
C LYS A 109 -5.86 -26.10 -10.25
N LYS A 110 -7.16 -25.77 -10.23
CA LYS A 110 -7.93 -25.38 -11.43
C LYS A 110 -7.94 -23.88 -11.71
N ASN A 111 -7.25 -23.08 -10.90
CA ASN A 111 -7.36 -21.63 -10.96
C ASN A 111 -6.23 -20.99 -11.79
N ARG A 112 -6.59 -20.12 -12.74
CA ARG A 112 -5.61 -19.28 -13.45
C ARG A 112 -4.95 -18.32 -12.46
N ARG A 113 -3.61 -18.27 -12.43
CA ARG A 113 -2.89 -17.29 -11.59
C ARG A 113 -3.14 -15.88 -12.12
N ARG A 114 -3.31 -14.92 -11.21
CA ARG A 114 -3.37 -13.49 -11.50
C ARG A 114 -2.04 -12.84 -11.14
N ARG A 115 -1.65 -11.82 -11.89
CA ARG A 115 -0.55 -10.91 -11.55
C ARG A 115 -1.11 -9.50 -11.56
N ALA A 116 -0.89 -8.77 -10.47
CA ALA A 116 -1.22 -7.36 -10.33
C ALA A 116 0.03 -6.59 -9.89
N ARG A 117 0.06 -5.30 -10.20
CA ARG A 117 1.16 -4.40 -9.88
C ARG A 117 0.60 -3.12 -9.27
N PHE A 118 1.13 -2.74 -8.11
CA PHE A 118 0.70 -1.57 -7.36
C PHE A 118 1.87 -0.62 -7.15
N HIS A 119 1.58 0.69 -7.10
CA HIS A 119 2.58 1.75 -6.98
C HIS A 119 2.14 2.77 -5.93
N THR A 120 3.09 3.39 -5.23
CA THR A 120 2.78 4.56 -4.38
C THR A 120 2.63 5.82 -5.22
N ALA A 121 1.99 6.84 -4.66
CA ALA A 121 2.09 8.20 -5.17
C ALA A 121 3.58 8.61 -5.25
N ALA A 122 3.95 9.36 -6.29
CA ALA A 122 5.22 10.07 -6.29
C ALA A 122 5.26 10.96 -5.04
N ALA A 123 6.34 10.87 -4.26
CA ALA A 123 6.64 11.92 -3.32
C ALA A 123 6.81 13.20 -4.14
N SER A 124 5.97 14.20 -3.89
CA SER A 124 6.18 15.53 -4.46
C SER A 124 7.58 15.97 -4.03
N LYS A 125 8.40 16.37 -5.03
CA LYS A 125 9.68 17.03 -4.79
C LYS A 125 9.48 18.32 -4.00
#